data_AF-A0A5B8ZAK9-F1
#
_entry.id   AF-A0A5B8ZAK9-F1
#
_cell.length_a   1.000
_cell.length_b   1.000
_cell.length_c   1.000
_cell.angle_alpha   90.00
_cell.angle_beta   90.00
_cell.angle_gamma   90.00
#
_symmetry.space_group_name_H-M   'P 1'
#
loop_
_entity.id
_entity.type
_entity.pdbx_description
1 polymer ?
#
loop_
_entity_poly.entity_id
_entity_poly.type
_entity_poly.pdbx_seq_one_letter_code
_entity_poly.pdbx_strand_id
1 'polypeptide(L)' 'MNKRIRVILGLVGSFILCLFGVYGLVSENPISSLAYAPIILAVGGFIGFIGGMIELKKINGA' A
#
# COMPACT_ATOMS: atom_id res chain seq x y z
N MET A 1 -14.78 16.70 -2.61
CA MET A 1 -14.30 15.39 -3.13
C MET A 1 -15.03 14.28 -2.39
N ASN A 2 -15.62 13.31 -3.09
CA ASN A 2 -16.38 12.24 -2.44
C ASN A 2 -15.48 11.40 -1.52
N LYS A 3 -15.89 11.19 -0.27
CA LYS A 3 -15.09 10.49 0.75
C LYS A 3 -14.69 9.08 0.29
N ARG A 4 -15.60 8.38 -0.40
CA ARG A 4 -15.32 7.09 -1.07
C ARG A 4 -14.16 7.17 -2.07
N ILE A 5 -14.15 8.18 -2.95
CA ILE A 5 -13.12 8.33 -3.98
C ILE A 5 -11.75 8.57 -3.33
N ARG A 6 -11.71 9.34 -2.22
CA ARG A 6 -10.48 9.55 -1.45
C ARG A 6 -9.92 8.25 -0.87
N VAL A 7 -10.77 7.41 -0.29
CA VAL A 7 -10.33 6.15 0.31
C VAL A 7 -9.92 5.15 -0.78
N ILE A 8 -10.63 5.10 -1.92
CA ILE A 8 -10.24 4.25 -3.06
C ILE A 8 -8.86 4.66 -3.61
N LEU A 9 -8.59 5.96 -3.78
CA LEU A 9 -7.27 6.45 -4.20
C LEU A 9 -6.17 6.05 -3.21
N GLY A 10 -6.44 6.14 -1.90
CA GLY A 10 -5.50 5.68 -0.86
C GLY A 10 -5.25 4.17 -0.90
N LEU A 11 -6.29 3.39 -1.17
CA LEU A 11 -6.21 1.93 -1.32
C LEU A 11 -5.39 1.52 -2.55
N VAL A 12 -5.65 2.14 -3.70
CA VAL A 12 -4.92 1.89 -4.94
C VAL A 12 -3.45 2.27 -4.76
N GLY A 13 -3.16 3.43 -4.15
CA GLY A 13 -1.78 3.84 -3.85
C GLY A 13 -1.06 2.86 -2.91
N SER A 14 -1.73 2.42 -1.85
CA SER A 14 -1.16 1.44 -0.90
C SER A 14 -0.92 0.08 -1.56
N PHE A 15 -1.80 -0.34 -2.47
CA PHE A 15 -1.64 -1.58 -3.24
C PHE A 15 -0.46 -1.52 -4.21
N ILE A 16 -0.29 -0.40 -4.92
CA ILE A 16 0.85 -0.17 -5.82
C ILE A 16 2.16 -0.16 -5.03
N LEU A 17 2.21 0.53 -3.88
CA LEU A 17 3.38 0.52 -2.99
C LEU A 17 3.70 -0.90 -2.51
N CYS A 18 2.69 -1.67 -2.11
CA CYS A 18 2.89 -3.05 -1.68
C CYS A 18 3.51 -3.91 -2.79
N LEU A 19 2.99 -3.82 -4.02
CA LEU A 19 3.54 -4.53 -5.19
C LEU A 19 4.96 -4.07 -5.54
N PHE A 20 5.23 -2.77 -5.43
CA PHE A 20 6.56 -2.21 -5.70
C PHE A 20 7.60 -2.67 -4.67
N GLY A 21 7.22 -2.74 -3.40
CA GLY A 21 8.07 -3.28 -2.32
C GLY A 21 8.37 -4.76 -2.52
N VAL A 22 7.36 -5.57 -2.86
CA VAL A 22 7.54 -7.00 -3.16
C VAL A 22 8.39 -7.21 -4.42
N TYR A 23 8.17 -6.43 -5.47
CA TYR A 23 8.97 -6.49 -6.69
C TYR A 23 10.44 -6.12 -6.43
N GLY A 24 10.69 -5.10 -5.60
CA GLY A 24 12.03 -4.74 -5.16
C GLY A 24 12.70 -5.77 -4.26
N LEU A 25 11.93 -6.62 -3.58
CA LEU A 25 12.44 -7.73 -2.77
C LEU A 25 12.75 -8.98 -3.61
N VAL A 26 11.92 -9.26 -4.62
CA VAL A 26 12.04 -10.45 -5.51
C VAL A 26 13.05 -10.24 -6.63
N SER A 27 13.12 -9.02 -7.16
CA SER A 27 14.08 -8.67 -8.19
C SER A 27 15.36 -8.20 -7.50
N GLU A 28 16.48 -8.87 -7.72
CA GLU A 28 17.82 -8.58 -7.18
C GLU A 28 18.40 -7.23 -7.69
N ASN A 29 17.57 -6.20 -7.79
CA ASN A 29 17.94 -4.87 -8.25
C ASN A 29 18.73 -4.11 -7.18
N PRO A 30 19.67 -3.23 -7.59
CA PRO A 30 20.51 -2.43 -6.69
C PRO A 30 19.76 -1.37 -5.87
N ILE A 31 18.43 -1.27 -6.01
CA ILE A 31 17.56 -0.51 -5.09
C ILE A 31 17.68 -1.09 -3.65
N SER A 32 18.12 -2.35 -3.53
CA SER A 32 18.49 -3.06 -2.30
C SER A 32 19.75 -2.54 -1.61
N SER A 33 20.42 -1.49 -2.10
CA SER A 33 21.54 -0.85 -1.39
C SER A 33 21.13 -0.38 0.02
N LEU A 34 19.84 -0.05 0.20
CA LEU A 34 19.20 0.07 1.50
C LEU A 34 18.37 -1.20 1.76
N ALA A 35 18.99 -2.23 2.34
CA ALA A 35 18.41 -3.58 2.53
C ALA A 35 16.99 -3.61 3.15
N TYR A 36 16.57 -2.53 3.82
CA TYR A 36 15.29 -2.43 4.52
C TYR A 36 14.20 -1.65 3.76
N ALA A 37 14.56 -0.87 2.73
CA ALA A 37 13.61 -0.05 1.98
C ALA A 37 12.46 -0.86 1.35
N PRO A 38 12.70 -1.95 0.59
CA PRO A 38 11.62 -2.74 -0.02
C PRO A 38 10.70 -3.39 1.03
N ILE A 39 11.25 -3.77 2.19
CA ILE A 39 10.49 -4.35 3.31
C ILE A 39 9.54 -3.32 3.92
N ILE A 40 10.03 -2.12 4.21
CA ILE A 40 9.21 -1.03 4.77
C ILE A 40 8.11 -0.63 3.78
N LEU A 41 8.42 -0.63 2.49
CA LEU A 41 7.48 -0.29 1.42
C LEU A 41 6.39 -1.36 1.24
N ALA A 42 6.76 -2.64 1.33
CA ALA A 42 5.82 -3.76 1.32
C ALA A 42 4.91 -3.76 2.57
N VAL A 43 5.50 -3.69 3.77
CA VAL A 43 4.74 -3.71 5.03
C VAL A 43 3.90 -2.46 5.19
N GLY A 44 4.44 -1.28 4.87
CA GLY A 44 3.72 -0.01 4.90
C GLY A 44 2.57 0.04 3.89
N GLY A 45 2.79 -0.47 2.67
CA GLY A 45 1.73 -0.63 1.67
C GLY A 45 0.62 -1.57 2.14
N PHE A 46 0.97 -2.67 2.82
CA PHE A 46 0.00 -3.62 3.36
C PHE A 46 -0.82 -3.02 4.51
N ILE A 47 -0.19 -2.30 5.43
CA ILE A 47 -0.88 -1.59 6.52
C ILE A 47 -1.83 -0.52 5.96
N GLY A 48 -1.37 0.26 4.98
CA GLY A 48 -2.21 1.25 4.29
C GLY A 48 -3.41 0.62 3.57
N PHE A 49 -3.21 -0.56 2.98
CA PHE A 49 -4.27 -1.33 2.32
C PHE A 49 -5.34 -1.79 3.34
N ILE A 50 -4.93 -2.36 4.48
CA ILE A 50 -5.84 -2.77 5.56
C ILE A 50 -6.58 -1.56 6.12
N GLY A 51 -5.88 -0.46 6.40
CA GLY A 51 -6.50 0.78 6.90
C GLY A 51 -7.56 1.33 5.95
N GLY A 52 -7.26 1.36 4.65
CA GLY A 52 -8.21 1.79 3.62
C GLY A 52 -9.41 0.84 3.46
N MET A 53 -9.21 -0.48 3.61
CA MET A 53 -10.32 -1.45 3.62
C MET A 53 -11.27 -1.23 4.79
N ILE A 54 -10.74 -1.01 6.00
CA ILE A 54 -11.55 -0.75 7.20
C ILE A 54 -12.34 0.55 7.03
N GLU A 55 -11.71 1.60 6.50
CA GLU A 55 -12.38 2.87 6.27
C GLU A 55 -13.45 2.78 5.17
N LEU A 56 -13.22 2.03 4.09
CA LEU A 56 -14.25 1.75 3.08
C LEU A 56 -15.42 0.98 3.67
N LYS A 57 -15.16 -0.04 4.50
CA LYS A 57 -16.21 -0.81 5.17
C LYS A 57 -17.05 0.08 6.09
N LYS A 58 -16.43 1.03 6.78
CA LYS A 58 -17.11 2.01 7.64
C LYS A 58 -17.95 3.02 6.84
N ILE A 59 -17.53 3.38 5.63
CA ILE A 59 -18.26 4.30 4.74
C ILE A 59 -19.39 3.59 3.98
N ASN A 60 -19.27 2.29 3.71
CA ASN A 60 -20.27 1.50 2.98
C ASN A 60 -21.28 0.80 3.91
N GLY A 61 -20.99 0.68 5.21
CA GLY A 61 -21.87 0.11 6.22
C GLY A 61 -22.68 1.13 7.03
N ALA A 62 -22.78 2.38 6.55
CA ALA A 62 -23.70 3.41 7.05
C ALA A 62 -24.74 3.71 5.98
#